data_AF-A0AAU9K8F0-F1
#
_entry.id   AF-A0AAU9K8F0-F1
#
_cell.length_a   1.000
_cell.length_b   1.000
_cell.length_c   1.000
_cell.angle_alpha   90.00
_cell.angle_beta   90.00
_cell.angle_gamma   90.00
#
_symmetry.space_group_name_H-M   'P 1'
#
loop_
_entity.id
_entity.type
_entity.pdbx_description
1 polymer ?
#
loop_
_entity_poly.entity_id
_entity_poly.type
_entity_poly.pdbx_seq_one_letter_code
_entity_poly.pdbx_strand_id
1 'polypeptide(L)'
;MSQQEIQDDRVEWMLKFSVFACGIGLIALGVHKITNFDFDDLKMFALTIYYIIFGFLLCVSVLPFESFYSSFSFLRYYLGKGVFLVFLGSLALDTEEFWYIIIAIILLVVGFVYLLLGLTCAKKITFKLEAPAQQPAATPEEKPLVKTD
;
A
#
# COMPACT_ATOMS: atom_id res chain seq x y z
N MET A 1 -16.25 21.24 2.71
CA MET A 1 -15.50 20.04 3.08
C MET A 1 -16.51 18.99 3.48
N SER A 2 -16.69 17.96 2.67
CA SER A 2 -17.79 17.01 2.84
C SER A 2 -17.47 16.00 3.94
N GLN A 3 -18.46 15.53 4.70
CA GLN A 3 -18.28 14.53 5.79
C GLN A 3 -17.55 13.25 5.32
N GLN A 4 -17.56 12.96 4.01
CA GLN A 4 -16.86 11.84 3.39
C GLN A 4 -15.34 11.99 3.39
N GLU A 5 -14.80 13.18 3.09
CA GLU A 5 -13.34 13.41 3.06
C GLU A 5 -12.70 13.22 4.43
N ILE A 6 -13.36 13.69 5.49
CA ILE A 6 -12.88 13.58 6.87
C ILE A 6 -12.80 12.10 7.30
N GLN A 7 -13.70 11.25 6.81
CA GLN A 7 -13.72 9.83 7.17
C GLN A 7 -12.59 9.06 6.49
N ASP A 8 -12.29 9.37 5.23
CA ASP A 8 -11.21 8.73 4.47
C ASP A 8 -9.83 9.05 5.07
N ASP A 9 -9.60 10.32 5.45
CA ASP A 9 -8.34 10.76 6.08
C ASP A 9 -8.05 10.01 7.39
N ARG A 10 -9.08 9.78 8.21
CA ARG A 10 -8.94 9.07 9.50
C ARG A 10 -8.59 7.60 9.29
N VAL A 11 -9.23 6.94 8.33
CA VAL A 11 -8.99 5.52 8.03
C VAL A 11 -7.57 5.33 7.49
N GLU A 12 -7.12 6.20 6.58
CA GLU A 12 -5.75 6.17 6.07
C GLU A 12 -4.72 6.34 7.19
N TRP A 13 -4.96 7.29 8.11
CA TRP A 13 -4.05 7.52 9.23
C TRP A 13 -4.01 6.34 10.21
N MET A 14 -5.17 5.73 10.51
CA MET A 14 -5.26 4.51 11.33
C MET A 14 -4.53 3.32 10.69
N LEU A 15 -4.69 3.13 9.37
CA LEU A 15 -3.99 2.08 8.62
C LEU A 15 -2.47 2.29 8.68
N LYS A 16 -1.99 3.50 8.42
CA LYS A 16 -0.56 3.84 8.52
C LYS A 16 0.00 3.57 9.91
N PHE A 17 -0.72 3.98 10.95
CA PHE A 17 -0.30 3.77 12.33
C PHE A 17 -0.26 2.27 12.68
N SER A 18 -1.27 1.50 12.27
CA SER A 18 -1.33 0.05 12.48
C SER A 18 -0.17 -0.67 11.78
N VAL A 19 0.11 -0.32 10.52
CA VAL A 19 1.26 -0.85 9.76
C VAL A 19 2.55 -0.51 10.49
N PHE A 20 2.76 0.75 10.87
CA PHE A 20 3.96 1.17 11.57
C PHE A 20 4.18 0.40 12.89
N ALA A 21 3.13 0.23 13.69
CA ALA A 21 3.19 -0.54 14.93
C ALA A 21 3.55 -2.02 14.68
N CYS A 22 2.98 -2.64 13.63
CA CYS A 22 3.32 -4.01 13.24
C CYS A 22 4.78 -4.12 12.79
N GLY A 23 5.29 -3.13 12.06
CA GLY A 23 6.69 -3.08 11.62
C GLY A 23 7.66 -3.05 12.80
N ILE A 24 7.40 -2.19 13.79
CA ILE A 24 8.17 -2.13 15.04
C ILE A 24 8.08 -3.47 15.78
N GLY A 25 6.88 -4.05 15.88
CA GLY A 25 6.67 -5.35 16.51
C GLY A 25 7.50 -6.47 15.88
N LEU A 26 7.53 -6.55 14.54
CA LEU A 26 8.35 -7.53 13.81
C LEU A 26 9.84 -7.35 14.06
N ILE A 27 10.33 -6.11 14.08
CA ILE A 27 11.74 -5.83 14.35
C ILE A 27 12.07 -6.25 15.79
N ALA A 28 11.25 -5.87 16.77
CA ALA A 28 11.47 -6.19 18.17
C ALA A 28 11.47 -7.71 18.42
N LEU A 29 10.50 -8.43 17.86
CA LEU A 29 10.45 -9.90 17.94
C LEU A 29 11.64 -10.55 17.23
N GLY A 30 12.02 -10.05 16.06
CA GLY A 30 13.17 -10.56 15.33
C GLY A 30 14.47 -10.40 16.12
N VAL A 31 14.69 -9.23 16.73
CA VAL A 31 15.85 -8.98 17.59
C VAL A 31 15.83 -9.88 18.83
N HIS A 32 14.67 -10.01 19.49
CA HIS A 32 14.51 -10.89 20.65
C HIS A 32 14.78 -12.37 20.29
N LYS A 33 14.39 -12.80 19.09
CA LYS A 33 14.65 -14.15 18.59
C LYS A 33 16.13 -14.39 18.32
N ILE A 34 16.85 -13.40 17.78
CA ILE A 34 18.30 -13.47 17.58
C ILE A 34 19.05 -13.59 18.91
N THR A 35 18.63 -12.87 19.96
CA THR A 35 19.32 -12.92 21.27
C THR A 35 19.19 -14.26 21.98
N ASN A 36 18.14 -15.04 21.67
CA ASN A 36 17.89 -16.35 22.26
C ASN A 36 18.23 -17.50 21.31
N PHE A 37 18.98 -17.23 20.23
CA PHE A 37 19.16 -18.19 19.14
C PHE A 37 20.32 -19.15 19.39
N ASP A 38 20.05 -20.45 19.24
CA ASP A 38 21.07 -21.51 19.11
C ASP A 38 21.30 -21.84 17.62
N PHE A 39 22.56 -22.06 17.22
CA PHE A 39 23.00 -22.14 15.82
C PHE A 39 22.47 -23.34 15.00
N ASP A 40 21.58 -24.16 15.54
CA ASP A 40 21.17 -25.42 14.92
C ASP A 40 20.23 -25.24 13.71
N ASP A 41 19.54 -24.09 13.56
CA ASP A 41 18.55 -23.88 12.50
C ASP A 41 18.83 -22.66 11.60
N LEU A 42 19.71 -22.83 10.62
CA LEU A 42 20.07 -21.78 9.67
C LEU A 42 18.85 -21.23 8.89
N LYS A 43 17.81 -22.06 8.68
CA LYS A 43 16.54 -21.64 8.06
C LYS A 43 15.83 -20.60 8.93
N MET A 44 15.66 -20.85 10.23
CA MET A 44 14.99 -19.94 11.15
C MET A 44 15.76 -18.63 11.30
N PHE A 45 17.09 -18.70 11.31
CA PHE A 45 17.94 -17.52 11.35
C PHE A 45 17.74 -16.62 10.12
N ALA A 46 17.78 -17.20 8.92
CA ALA A 46 17.53 -16.46 7.69
C ALA A 46 16.14 -15.81 7.68
N LEU A 47 15.11 -16.56 8.09
CA LEU A 47 13.73 -16.07 8.19
C LEU A 47 13.61 -14.90 9.17
N THR A 48 14.32 -14.96 10.29
CA THR A 48 14.36 -13.88 11.29
C THR A 48 15.00 -12.60 10.72
N ILE A 49 16.10 -12.73 9.97
CA ILE A 49 16.71 -11.60 9.26
C ILE A 49 15.71 -10.99 8.26
N TYR A 50 14.99 -11.82 7.51
CA TYR A 50 13.96 -11.36 6.59
C TYR A 50 12.87 -10.55 7.31
N TYR A 51 12.41 -10.98 8.49
CA TYR A 51 11.43 -10.22 9.27
C TYR A 51 11.95 -8.86 9.73
N ILE A 52 13.22 -8.76 10.14
CA ILE A 52 13.81 -7.49 10.55
C ILE A 52 13.91 -6.54 9.35
N ILE A 53 14.42 -7.03 8.21
CA ILE A 53 14.56 -6.23 6.99
C ILE A 53 13.19 -5.78 6.49
N PHE A 54 12.22 -6.70 6.36
CA PHE A 54 10.88 -6.36 5.90
C PHE A 54 10.11 -5.50 6.90
N GLY A 55 10.27 -5.72 8.21
CA GLY A 55 9.72 -4.85 9.24
C GLY A 55 10.26 -3.42 9.14
N PHE A 56 11.55 -3.26 8.86
CA PHE A 56 12.15 -1.96 8.59
C PHE A 56 11.59 -1.32 7.32
N LEU A 57 11.50 -2.06 6.21
CA LEU A 57 10.86 -1.60 4.97
C LEU A 57 9.41 -1.16 5.24
N LEU A 58 8.68 -1.88 6.09
CA LEU A 58 7.31 -1.58 6.45
C LEU A 58 7.22 -0.26 7.25
N CYS A 59 8.11 -0.03 8.20
CA CYS A 59 8.23 1.26 8.90
C CYS A 59 8.55 2.41 7.93
N VAL A 60 9.51 2.21 7.04
CA VAL A 60 9.90 3.21 6.02
C VAL A 60 8.75 3.48 5.04
N SER A 61 7.92 2.48 4.73
CA SER A 61 6.76 2.61 3.83
C SER A 61 5.69 3.59 4.33
N VAL A 62 5.67 3.84 5.65
CA VAL A 62 4.74 4.78 6.29
C VAL A 62 5.30 6.20 6.23
N LEU A 63 6.62 6.36 6.15
CA LEU A 63 7.26 7.66 6.07
C LEU A 63 7.20 8.21 4.62
N PRO A 64 6.92 9.51 4.43
CA PRO A 64 6.87 10.14 3.11
C PRO A 64 8.27 10.47 2.58
N PHE A 65 9.22 9.52 2.62
CA PHE A 65 10.56 9.74 2.09
C PHE A 65 10.60 9.54 0.57
N GLU A 66 10.55 10.65 -0.19
CA GLU A 66 10.57 10.64 -1.67
C GLU A 66 11.74 9.84 -2.26
N SER A 67 12.91 9.89 -1.62
CA SER A 67 14.13 9.21 -2.09
C SER A 67 14.00 7.68 -2.09
N PHE A 68 13.22 7.11 -1.16
CA PHE A 68 13.08 5.65 -1.04
C PHE A 68 12.08 5.05 -2.04
N TYR A 69 11.12 5.86 -2.50
CA TYR A 69 10.13 5.44 -3.48
C TYR A 69 10.72 5.18 -4.87
N SER A 70 11.92 5.71 -5.17
CA SER A 70 12.62 5.46 -6.43
C SER A 70 13.01 3.98 -6.59
N SER A 71 13.50 3.36 -5.51
CA SER A 71 13.90 1.94 -5.52
C SER A 71 12.71 0.99 -5.38
N PHE A 72 11.65 1.41 -4.67
CA PHE A 72 10.50 0.57 -4.35
C PHE A 72 9.19 1.16 -4.87
N SER A 73 9.10 1.32 -6.20
CA SER A 73 7.91 1.85 -6.87
C SER A 73 6.62 1.09 -6.50
N PHE A 74 6.69 -0.23 -6.25
CA PHE A 74 5.50 -0.99 -5.84
C PHE A 74 4.97 -0.61 -4.45
N LEU A 75 5.84 -0.15 -3.54
CA LEU A 75 5.42 0.38 -2.24
C LEU A 75 4.73 1.74 -2.38
N ARG A 76 4.81 2.42 -3.52
CA ARG A 76 4.11 3.70 -3.72
C ARG A 76 2.61 3.50 -3.97
N TYR A 77 2.22 2.40 -4.60
CA TYR A 77 0.82 2.14 -4.97
C TYR A 77 0.08 1.35 -3.89
N TYR A 78 -1.18 1.70 -3.63
CA TYR A 78 -2.04 1.00 -2.66
C TYR A 78 -2.10 -0.52 -2.92
N LEU A 79 -2.13 -0.92 -4.20
CA LEU A 79 -2.15 -2.32 -4.59
C LEU A 79 -0.85 -3.04 -4.22
N GLY A 80 0.31 -2.46 -4.53
CA GLY A 80 1.60 -3.07 -4.21
C GLY A 80 1.89 -3.11 -2.70
N LYS A 81 1.50 -2.07 -1.96
CA LYS A 81 1.48 -2.11 -0.48
C LYS A 81 0.62 -3.25 0.04
N GLY A 82 -0.60 -3.40 -0.48
CA GLY A 82 -1.52 -4.46 -0.09
C GLY A 82 -0.96 -5.86 -0.32
N VAL A 83 -0.42 -6.13 -1.52
CA VAL A 83 0.23 -7.42 -1.83
C VAL A 83 1.42 -7.68 -0.90
N PHE A 84 2.25 -6.67 -0.64
CA PHE A 84 3.40 -6.79 0.26
C PHE A 84 3.00 -7.14 1.69
N LEU A 85 1.98 -6.45 2.22
CA LEU A 85 1.42 -6.70 3.55
C LEU A 85 0.88 -8.14 3.66
N VAL A 86 0.15 -8.61 2.63
CA VAL A 86 -0.39 -9.97 2.60
C VAL A 86 0.73 -11.02 2.52
N PHE A 87 1.74 -10.78 1.68
CA PHE A 87 2.91 -11.65 1.57
C PHE A 87 3.66 -11.75 2.89
N LEU A 88 3.94 -10.61 3.53
CA LEU A 88 4.65 -10.57 4.80
C LEU A 88 3.85 -11.22 5.93
N GLY A 89 2.53 -10.99 5.98
CA GLY A 89 1.64 -11.67 6.91
C GLY A 89 1.62 -13.19 6.69
N SER A 90 1.63 -13.63 5.43
CA SER A 90 1.69 -15.07 5.09
C SER A 90 3.00 -15.71 5.51
N LEU A 91 4.13 -15.01 5.35
CA LEU A 91 5.42 -15.47 5.89
C LEU A 91 5.36 -15.59 7.42
N ALA A 92 4.84 -14.56 8.10
CA ALA A 92 4.75 -14.53 9.56
C ALA A 92 3.93 -15.71 10.14
N LEU A 93 2.94 -16.23 9.40
CA LEU A 93 2.18 -17.44 9.78
C LEU A 93 2.99 -18.73 9.83
N ASP A 94 4.11 -18.83 9.12
CA ASP A 94 5.01 -20.00 9.15
C ASP A 94 5.76 -20.12 10.49
N THR A 95 5.65 -19.11 11.36
CA THR A 95 6.32 -19.08 12.66
C THR A 95 5.39 -19.60 13.74
N GLU A 96 5.84 -20.58 14.53
CA GLU A 96 5.03 -21.19 15.62
C GLU A 96 4.81 -20.27 16.84
N GLU A 97 5.46 -19.09 16.85
CA GLU A 97 5.34 -18.14 17.94
C GLU A 97 4.03 -17.36 17.88
N PHE A 98 3.27 -17.42 18.98
CA PHE A 98 1.95 -16.79 19.11
C PHE A 98 1.92 -15.30 18.74
N TRP A 99 2.97 -14.55 19.09
CA TRP A 99 3.07 -13.12 18.77
C TRP A 99 3.19 -12.85 17.27
N TYR A 100 3.91 -13.70 16.53
CA TYR A 100 4.01 -13.59 15.07
C TYR A 100 2.66 -13.84 14.41
N ILE A 101 1.88 -14.79 14.92
CA ILE A 101 0.54 -15.09 14.40
C ILE A 101 -0.41 -13.90 14.56
N ILE A 102 -0.40 -13.22 15.71
CA ILE A 102 -1.23 -12.03 15.93
C ILE A 102 -0.87 -10.94 14.90
N ILE A 103 0.43 -10.65 14.76
CA ILE A 103 0.90 -9.63 13.81
C ILE A 103 0.56 -10.05 12.37
N ALA A 104 0.71 -11.32 12.03
CA ALA A 104 0.36 -11.87 10.73
C ALA A 104 -1.11 -11.62 10.37
N ILE A 105 -2.04 -11.89 11.31
CA ILE A 105 -3.46 -11.66 11.11
C ILE A 105 -3.74 -10.18 10.87
N ILE A 106 -3.14 -9.29 11.66
CA ILE A 106 -3.31 -7.84 11.50
C ILE A 106 -2.79 -7.40 10.12
N LEU A 107 -1.60 -7.84 9.72
CA LEU A 107 -1.00 -7.52 8.42
C LEU A 107 -1.85 -8.04 7.26
N LEU A 108 -2.43 -9.24 7.38
CA LEU A 108 -3.34 -9.79 6.37
C LEU A 108 -4.60 -8.93 6.25
N VAL A 109 -5.28 -8.62 7.36
CA VAL A 109 -6.50 -7.80 7.35
C VAL A 109 -6.22 -6.42 6.76
N VAL A 110 -5.16 -5.76 7.22
CA VAL A 110 -4.75 -4.44 6.71
C VAL A 110 -4.36 -4.52 5.23
N GLY A 111 -3.61 -5.55 4.83
CA GLY A 111 -3.24 -5.79 3.43
C GLY A 111 -4.45 -5.97 2.51
N PHE A 112 -5.47 -6.71 2.95
CA PHE A 112 -6.73 -6.84 2.22
C PHE A 112 -7.47 -5.51 2.09
N VAL A 113 -7.51 -4.68 3.13
CA VAL A 113 -8.10 -3.33 3.04
C VAL A 113 -7.36 -2.48 2.00
N TYR A 114 -6.02 -2.52 1.98
CA TYR A 114 -5.22 -1.84 0.97
C TYR A 114 -5.49 -2.34 -0.46
N LEU A 115 -5.66 -3.65 -0.64
CA LEU A 115 -6.04 -4.23 -1.93
C LEU A 115 -7.41 -3.77 -2.40
N LEU A 116 -8.41 -3.77 -1.51
CA LEU A 116 -9.78 -3.32 -1.83
C LEU A 116 -9.81 -1.83 -2.21
N LEU A 117 -9.05 -0.99 -1.50
CA LEU A 117 -8.87 0.42 -1.84
C LEU A 117 -8.19 0.58 -3.19
N GLY A 118 -7.12 -0.18 -3.45
CA GLY A 118 -6.42 -0.18 -4.73
C GLY A 118 -7.32 -0.55 -5.92
N LEU A 119 -8.13 -1.60 -5.77
CA LEU A 119 -9.07 -2.06 -6.81
C LEU A 119 -10.21 -1.07 -7.04
N THR A 120 -10.74 -0.47 -5.98
CA THR A 120 -11.84 0.50 -6.08
C THR A 120 -11.38 1.82 -6.72
N CYS A 121 -10.18 2.28 -6.40
CA CYS A 121 -9.56 3.46 -7.02
C CYS A 121 -9.20 3.22 -8.49
N ALA A 122 -8.72 2.02 -8.86
CA ALA A 122 -8.45 1.67 -10.25
C ALA A 122 -9.73 1.72 -11.11
N LYS A 123 -10.87 1.26 -10.57
CA LYS A 123 -12.16 1.25 -11.26
C LYS A 123 -12.69 2.65 -11.59
N LYS A 124 -12.40 3.66 -10.75
CA LYS A 124 -12.76 5.06 -11.01
C LYS A 124 -12.02 5.68 -12.21
N ILE A 125 -10.80 5.21 -12.50
CA ILE A 125 -10.00 5.75 -13.61
C ILE A 125 -10.52 5.23 -14.95
N THR A 126 -10.87 3.95 -15.05
CA THR A 126 -11.42 3.36 -16.27
C THR A 126 -12.74 4.01 -16.69
N PHE A 127 -13.63 4.29 -15.73
CA PHE A 127 -14.92 4.95 -16.02
C PHE A 127 -14.76 6.40 -16.52
N LYS A 128 -13.69 7.09 -16.10
CA LYS A 128 -13.43 8.47 -16.49
C LYS A 128 -12.78 8.59 -17.89
N LEU A 129 -12.12 7.53 -18.38
CA LEU A 129 -11.58 7.49 -19.74
C LEU A 129 -12.62 7.11 -20.80
N GLU A 130 -13.67 6.39 -20.44
CA GLU A 130 -14.74 6.00 -21.38
C GLU A 130 -15.76 7.13 -21.65
N ALA A 131 -15.70 8.21 -20.86
CA ALA A 131 -16.52 9.41 -21.03
C ALA A 131 -15.63 10.62 -21.36
N PRO A 132 -14.96 10.63 -22.54
CA PRO A 132 -15.28 11.70 -23.50
C PRO A 132 -15.00 11.28 -24.96
N ALA A 133 -16.00 10.78 -25.69
CA ALA A 133 -15.92 10.66 -27.15
C ALA A 133 -17.27 10.93 -27.87
N GLN A 134 -18.16 11.73 -27.29
CA GLN A 134 -19.25 12.35 -28.04
C GLN A 134 -18.87 13.80 -28.33
N GLN A 135 -18.09 13.99 -29.40
CA GLN A 135 -18.01 15.25 -30.13
C GLN A 135 -19.40 15.57 -30.72
N PRO A 136 -20.01 16.73 -30.44
CA PRO A 136 -21.02 17.27 -31.34
C PRO A 136 -20.28 17.97 -32.48
N ALA A 137 -19.91 17.21 -33.50
CA ALA A 137 -19.50 17.76 -34.79
C ALA A 137 -20.77 18.09 -35.59
N ALA A 138 -21.27 19.32 -35.43
CA ALA A 138 -22.20 19.93 -36.36
C ALA A 138 -21.74 21.37 -36.67
N THR A 139 -20.97 21.48 -37.75
CA THR A 139 -20.75 22.66 -38.63
C THR A 139 -22.10 23.06 -39.29
N PRO A 140 -22.31 24.19 -40.03
CA PRO A 140 -21.48 25.34 -40.48
C PRO A 140 -22.11 26.70 -40.03
N GLU A 141 -21.53 27.89 -40.21
CA GLU A 141 -21.62 28.68 -41.44
C GLU A 141 -20.87 30.02 -41.22
N GLU A 142 -19.78 30.21 -41.96
CA GLU A 142 -19.03 31.46 -42.03
C GLU A 142 -19.69 32.34 -43.10
N LYS A 143 -20.29 33.47 -42.71
CA LYS A 143 -20.78 34.50 -43.63
C LYS A 143 -19.71 35.57 -43.81
N PRO A 144 -19.09 35.72 -45.00
CA PRO A 144 -18.17 36.81 -45.22
C PRO A 144 -18.92 38.13 -45.43
N LEU A 145 -18.30 39.13 -44.83
CA LEU A 145 -18.72 40.50 -44.61
C LEU A 145 -18.59 41.33 -45.89
N VAL A 146 -19.66 42.06 -46.21
CA VAL A 146 -19.75 43.41 -46.82
C VAL A 146 -18.56 43.88 -47.67
N LYS A 147 -18.84 44.17 -48.94
CA LYS A 147 -18.10 45.17 -49.72
C LYS A 147 -19.08 46.27 -50.17
N THR A 148 -18.89 47.46 -49.61
CA THR A 148 -19.45 48.74 -50.06
C THR A 148 -18.56 49.31 -51.17
N ASP A 149 -19.16 50.25 -51.92
CA ASP A 149 -18.69 51.04 -53.08
C ASP A 149 -18.94 50.43 -54.47
#